data_AF-A0A257TRC0-F1
#
_entry.id   AF-A0A257TRC0-F1
#
_cell.length_a   1.000
_cell.length_b   1.000
_cell.length_c   1.000
_cell.angle_alpha   90.00
_cell.angle_beta   90.00
_cell.angle_gamma   90.00
#
_symmetry.space_group_name_H-M   'P 1'
#
loop_
_entity.id
_entity.type
_entity.pdbx_description
1 polymer ?
#
loop_
_entity_poly.entity_id
_entity_poly.type
_entity_poly.pdbx_seq_one_letter_code
_entity_poly.pdbx_strand_id
1 'polypeptide(L)'
;MVVPLRFHDFAVSWAGRGRHKGEFCFGSEDGRLMFTNTDGETLLQTSCGEDDDEAVNGVAINGRVIGISSRHAISFWTPSKGDSEQWHPVVVP
;
A
#
# COMPACT_ATOMS: atom_id res chain seq x y z
N MET A 1 -11.92 -22.98 6.65
CA MET A 1 -10.46 -23.24 6.54
C MET A 1 -9.78 -21.89 6.36
N VAL A 2 -8.74 -21.60 7.13
CA VAL A 2 -7.98 -20.35 7.01
C VAL A 2 -6.67 -20.70 6.30
N VAL A 3 -6.40 -20.04 5.18
CA VAL A 3 -5.14 -20.21 4.43
C VAL A 3 -4.29 -18.96 4.67
N PRO A 4 -3.13 -19.07 5.34
CA PRO A 4 -2.26 -17.93 5.54
C PRO A 4 -1.51 -17.59 4.24
N LEU A 5 -1.55 -16.32 3.84
CA LEU A 5 -0.61 -15.76 2.85
C LEU A 5 0.72 -15.46 3.56
N ARG A 6 1.83 -15.88 2.95
CA ARG A 6 3.18 -15.67 3.48
C ARG A 6 4.05 -15.01 2.42
N PHE A 7 4.74 -13.95 2.81
CA PHE A 7 5.68 -13.23 1.96
C PHE A 7 7.07 -13.32 2.59
N HIS A 8 8.08 -13.74 1.82
CA HIS A 8 9.43 -13.93 2.35
C HIS A 8 10.20 -12.61 2.52
N ASP A 9 9.99 -11.67 1.59
CA ASP A 9 10.72 -10.39 1.55
C ASP A 9 9.79 -9.20 1.80
N PHE A 10 8.73 -9.41 2.57
CA PHE A 10 7.75 -8.38 2.92
C PHE A 10 7.19 -8.61 4.33
N ALA A 11 7.78 -7.92 5.31
CA ALA A 11 7.36 -8.01 6.71
C ALA A 11 6.06 -7.23 6.92
N VAL A 12 4.91 -7.93 6.81
CA VAL A 12 3.57 -7.32 6.90
C VAL A 12 3.33 -6.70 8.28
N SER A 13 3.03 -5.41 8.32
CA SER A 13 2.65 -4.62 9.51
C SER A 13 1.17 -4.23 9.50
N TRP A 14 0.55 -4.18 8.30
CA TRP A 14 -0.85 -3.81 8.12
C TRP A 14 -1.48 -4.59 6.96
N ALA A 15 -2.79 -4.87 7.03
CA ALA A 15 -3.54 -5.52 5.95
C ALA A 15 -4.96 -4.94 5.83
N GLY A 16 -5.43 -4.76 4.61
CA GLY A 16 -6.79 -4.29 4.33
C GLY A 16 -7.20 -4.43 2.87
N ARG A 17 -8.28 -3.72 2.50
CA ARG A 17 -8.84 -3.75 1.15
C ARG A 17 -7.92 -3.01 0.18
N GLY A 18 -7.73 -3.56 -1.03
CA GLY A 18 -7.00 -2.94 -2.12
C GLY A 18 -7.79 -1.88 -2.89
N ARG A 19 -7.23 -1.41 -4.00
CA ARG A 19 -7.76 -0.27 -4.78
C ARG A 19 -9.03 -0.66 -5.52
N HIS A 20 -9.04 -1.88 -6.03
CA HIS A 20 -10.15 -2.44 -6.79
C HIS A 20 -10.86 -3.57 -6.05
N LYS A 21 -12.05 -3.95 -6.53
CA LYS A 21 -12.78 -5.10 -6.00
C LYS A 21 -11.97 -6.36 -6.29
N GLY A 22 -11.72 -7.18 -5.26
CA GLY A 22 -10.90 -8.39 -5.39
C GLY A 22 -9.40 -8.16 -5.19
N GLU A 23 -9.00 -6.95 -4.79
CA GLU A 23 -7.62 -6.69 -4.38
C GLU A 23 -7.48 -6.63 -2.85
N PHE A 24 -6.32 -7.05 -2.36
CA PHE A 24 -5.84 -6.77 -1.01
C PHE A 24 -4.70 -5.75 -1.05
N CYS A 25 -4.52 -5.01 0.05
CA CYS A 25 -3.39 -4.11 0.27
C CYS A 25 -2.71 -4.50 1.58
N PHE A 26 -1.39 -4.59 1.54
CA PHE A 26 -0.54 -4.87 2.69
C PHE A 26 0.47 -3.74 2.85
N GLY A 27 0.64 -3.27 4.08
CA GLY A 27 1.73 -2.40 4.47
C GLY A 27 2.85 -3.20 5.13
N SER A 28 4.10 -2.78 4.96
CA SER A 28 5.25 -3.41 5.61
C SER A 28 5.87 -2.56 6.71
N GLU A 29 6.69 -3.22 7.54
CA GLU A 29 7.53 -2.58 8.56
C GLU A 29 8.58 -1.62 7.97
N ASP A 30 8.96 -1.80 6.70
CA ASP A 30 9.96 -1.00 5.98
C ASP A 30 9.33 -0.08 4.92
N GLY A 31 8.16 0.49 5.23
CA GLY A 31 7.60 1.58 4.43
C GLY A 31 7.15 1.20 3.02
N ARG A 32 6.85 -0.08 2.73
CA ARG A 32 6.34 -0.53 1.42
C ARG A 32 4.85 -0.85 1.46
N LEU A 33 4.21 -0.67 0.31
CA LEU A 33 2.89 -1.23 0.01
C LEU A 33 3.01 -2.39 -0.97
N MET A 34 2.17 -3.40 -0.76
CA MET A 34 1.94 -4.49 -1.69
C MET A 34 0.45 -4.65 -1.97
N PHE A 35 0.09 -4.67 -3.24
CA PHE A 35 -1.26 -5.00 -3.71
C PHE A 35 -1.24 -6.40 -4.31
N THR A 36 -2.24 -7.20 -3.95
CA THR A 36 -2.42 -8.55 -4.50
C THR A 36 -3.84 -8.75 -5.01
N ASN A 37 -4.05 -9.76 -5.85
CA ASN A 37 -5.39 -10.30 -6.09
C ASN A 37 -5.86 -11.22 -4.94
N THR A 38 -7.02 -11.86 -5.10
CA THR A 38 -7.57 -12.79 -4.09
C THR A 38 -6.79 -14.08 -3.91
N ASP A 39 -5.98 -14.45 -4.89
CA ASP A 39 -5.15 -15.65 -4.88
C ASP A 39 -3.76 -15.37 -4.26
N GLY A 40 -3.48 -14.11 -3.92
CA GLY A 40 -2.23 -13.67 -3.31
C GLY A 40 -1.13 -13.31 -4.31
N GLU A 41 -1.43 -13.29 -5.61
CA GLU A 41 -0.47 -12.87 -6.63
C GLU A 41 -0.22 -11.37 -6.52
N THR A 42 1.05 -10.98 -6.46
CA THR A 42 1.46 -9.58 -6.39
C THR A 42 1.12 -8.86 -7.69
N LEU A 43 0.28 -7.84 -7.59
CA LEU A 43 -0.09 -6.95 -8.70
C LEU A 43 0.84 -5.73 -8.75
N LEU A 44 1.18 -5.19 -7.58
CA LEU A 44 2.06 -4.03 -7.45
C LEU A 44 2.78 -4.11 -6.10
N GLN A 45 4.06 -3.77 -6.08
CA GLN A 45 4.80 -3.48 -4.86
C GLN A 45 5.58 -2.18 -5.06
N THR A 46 5.51 -1.27 -4.08
CA THR A 46 6.13 0.06 -4.19
C THR A 46 6.50 0.59 -2.81
N SER A 47 7.53 1.45 -2.75
CA SER A 47 7.90 2.17 -1.52
C SER A 47 7.01 3.41 -1.32
N CYS A 48 6.80 3.79 -0.05
CA CYS A 48 5.89 4.87 0.35
C CYS A 48 6.45 6.29 0.20
N GLY A 49 7.76 6.47 0.00
CA GLY A 49 8.41 7.79 -0.06
C GLY A 49 9.94 7.72 0.11
N GLU A 50 10.60 8.86 0.29
CA GLU A 50 12.08 8.93 0.42
C GLU A 50 12.60 8.49 1.80
N ASP A 51 11.76 8.53 2.84
CA ASP A 51 12.07 8.03 4.19
C ASP A 51 11.57 6.58 4.35
N ASP A 52 12.24 5.67 3.64
CA ASP A 52 11.88 4.27 3.39
C ASP A 52 11.93 3.29 4.60
N ASP A 53 11.95 3.78 5.84
CA ASP A 53 12.24 2.94 7.02
C ASP A 53 11.14 2.96 8.11
N GLU A 54 9.94 3.47 7.80
CA GLU A 54 8.84 3.48 8.76
C GLU A 54 7.73 2.47 8.44
N ALA A 55 7.31 1.74 9.47
CA ALA A 55 6.19 0.81 9.37
C ALA A 55 4.90 1.51 8.93
N VAL A 56 4.28 0.98 7.87
CA VAL A 56 2.93 1.34 7.47
C VAL A 56 1.96 0.80 8.50
N ASN A 57 1.23 1.66 9.19
CA ASN A 57 0.28 1.26 10.23
C ASN A 57 -1.19 1.44 9.82
N GLY A 58 -1.45 2.01 8.65
CA GLY A 58 -2.80 2.23 8.13
C GLY A 58 -2.82 2.64 6.67
N VAL A 59 -3.81 2.16 5.93
CA VAL A 59 -4.13 2.63 4.57
C VAL A 59 -5.63 2.86 4.45
N ALA A 60 -6.01 4.01 3.89
CA ALA A 60 -7.38 4.37 3.56
C ALA A 60 -7.49 4.72 2.08
N ILE A 61 -8.46 4.14 1.38
CA ILE A 61 -8.64 4.35 -0.07
C ILE A 61 -10.01 4.99 -0.30
N ASN A 62 -10.02 6.15 -0.97
CA ASN A 62 -11.23 6.84 -1.40
C ASN A 62 -11.10 7.29 -2.86
N GLY A 63 -11.73 6.53 -3.75
CA GLY A 63 -11.69 6.81 -5.19
C GLY A 63 -10.26 6.78 -5.74
N ARG A 64 -9.75 7.94 -6.13
CA ARG A 64 -8.38 8.12 -6.68
C ARG A 64 -7.38 8.64 -5.66
N VAL A 65 -7.65 8.48 -4.38
CA VAL A 65 -6.76 8.94 -3.29
C VAL A 65 -6.51 7.79 -2.34
N ILE A 66 -5.24 7.58 -2.00
CA ILE A 66 -4.82 6.63 -0.97
C ILE A 66 -4.14 7.45 0.15
N GLY A 67 -4.70 7.42 1.35
CA GLY A 67 -4.01 7.90 2.55
C GLY A 67 -3.20 6.76 3.17
N ILE A 68 -1.95 7.00 3.48
CA ILE A 68 -1.01 6.04 4.07
C ILE A 68 -0.49 6.66 5.35
N SER A 69 -0.63 5.95 6.47
CA SER A 69 -0.13 6.42 7.76
C SER A 69 1.11 5.63 8.19
N SER A 70 2.09 6.37 8.69
CA SER A 70 3.27 5.87 9.40
C SER A 70 3.21 6.31 10.87
N ARG A 71 4.32 6.21 11.61
CA ARG A 71 4.37 6.69 13.01
C ARG A 71 4.28 8.20 13.10
N HIS A 72 4.90 8.92 12.16
CA HIS A 72 5.07 10.38 12.26
C HIS A 72 4.35 11.17 11.16
N ALA A 73 3.85 10.50 10.12
CA ALA A 73 3.25 11.18 8.98
C ALA A 73 2.01 10.48 8.42
N ILE A 74 1.22 11.25 7.69
CA ILE A 74 0.21 10.73 6.76
C ILE A 74 0.56 11.27 5.38
N SER A 75 0.78 10.37 4.43
CA SER A 75 1.02 10.71 3.03
C SER A 75 -0.22 10.43 2.21
N PHE A 76 -0.51 11.28 1.22
CA PHE A 76 -1.62 11.06 0.30
C PHE A 76 -1.07 10.75 -1.08
N TRP A 77 -1.52 9.65 -1.68
CA TRP A 77 -1.14 9.26 -3.02
C TRP A 77 -2.28 9.50 -4.00
N THR A 78 -1.92 9.97 -5.19
CA THR A 78 -2.86 10.13 -6.30
C THR A 78 -2.23 9.53 -7.57
N PRO A 79 -3.05 9.05 -8.52
CA PRO A 79 -2.53 8.47 -9.74
C PRO A 79 -1.93 9.56 -10.62
N SER A 80 -0.80 9.25 -11.26
CA SER A 80 -0.15 10.11 -12.25
C SER A 80 -1.11 10.46 -13.38
N LYS A 81 -1.09 11.70 -13.87
CA LYS A 81 -1.86 12.05 -15.08
C LYS A 81 -1.35 11.22 -16.26
N GLY A 82 -2.17 10.29 -16.74
CA GLY A 82 -1.92 9.51 -17.96
C GLY A 82 -1.63 8.03 -17.74
N ASP A 83 -1.42 7.59 -16.50
CA ASP A 83 -1.17 6.19 -16.18
C ASP A 83 -2.01 5.77 -14.96
N SER A 84 -2.98 4.88 -15.17
CA SER A 84 -3.92 4.47 -14.12
C SER A 84 -3.30 3.58 -13.05
N GLU A 85 -2.08 3.10 -13.28
CA GLU A 85 -1.44 2.11 -12.41
C GLU A 85 -0.30 2.68 -11.56
N GLN A 86 0.21 3.87 -11.90
CA GLN A 86 1.30 4.50 -11.16
C GLN A 86 0.76 5.52 -10.16
N TRP A 87 1.05 5.29 -8.87
CA TRP A 87 0.63 6.11 -7.76
C TRP A 87 1.87 6.73 -7.11
N HIS A 88 1.83 8.04 -6.86
CA HIS A 88 2.95 8.75 -6.24
C HIS A 88 2.51 9.47 -4.98
N PRO A 89 3.42 9.61 -3.99
CA PRO A 89 3.23 10.50 -2.87
C PRO A 89 3.01 11.93 -3.35
N VAL A 90 1.93 12.52 -2.87
CA VAL A 90 1.67 13.95 -2.89
C VAL A 90 1.75 14.43 -1.45
N VAL A 91 2.73 15.29 -1.19
CA VAL A 91 2.78 16.06 0.04
C VAL A 91 1.69 17.12 -0.07
N VAL A 92 0.58 16.91 0.63
CA VAL A 92 -0.44 17.94 0.80
C VAL A 92 -0.02 18.79 2.01
N PRO A 93 0.20 20.10 1.86
CA PRO A 93 0.58 20.97 2.96
C PRO A 93 -0.50 21.09 4.04
#